data_AF-A0A354YZI3-F1
#
_entry.id   AF-A0A354YZI3-F1
#
_cell.length_a   1.000
_cell.length_b   1.000
_cell.length_c   1.000
_cell.angle_alpha   90.00
_cell.angle_beta   90.00
_cell.angle_gamma   90.00
#
_symmetry.space_group_name_H-M   'P 1'
#
loop_
_entity.id
_entity.type
_entity.pdbx_description
1 polymer ?
#
loop_
_entity_poly.entity_id
_entity_poly.type
_entity_poly.pdbx_seq_one_letter_code
_entity_poly.pdbx_strand_id
1 'polypeptide(L)' 'MPIKEDLRKVLVIGSGPIIIGQAAEFDYAGTQACRALKEEGIEVVLLNSNPAT' A
#
# COMPACT_ATOMS: atom_id res chain seq x y z
N MET A 1 7.05 10.81 15.14
CA MET A 1 6.58 12.09 14.54
C MET A 1 5.07 12.02 14.45
N PRO A 2 4.35 13.13 14.69
CA PRO A 2 2.91 13.18 14.46
C PRO A 2 2.59 13.03 12.97
N ILE A 3 1.35 12.64 12.66
CA ILE A 3 0.84 12.61 11.29
C ILE A 3 0.78 14.03 10.71
N LYS A 4 1.08 14.15 9.41
CA LYS A 4 0.89 15.37 8.65
C LYS A 4 -0.61 15.65 8.51
N GLU A 5 -1.10 16.69 9.17
CA GLU A 5 -2.53 17.05 9.18
C GLU A 5 -3.08 17.45 7.81
N ASP A 6 -2.22 17.84 6.87
CA ASP A 6 -2.58 18.16 5.48
C ASP A 6 -2.61 16.93 4.55
N LEU A 7 -2.13 15.77 5.00
CA LEU A 7 -2.09 14.54 4.21
C LEU A 7 -3.44 13.82 4.26
N ARG A 8 -4.30 14.12 3.29
CA ARG A 8 -5.65 13.53 3.21
C ARG A 8 -5.75 12.27 2.36
N LYS A 9 -4.87 12.12 1.35
CA LYS A 9 -4.94 11.05 0.36
C LYS A 9 -3.55 10.60 -0.08
N VAL A 10 -3.36 9.30 -0.22
CA VAL A 10 -2.09 8.68 -0.63
C VAL A 10 -2.34 7.67 -1.75
N LEU A 11 -1.45 7.66 -2.75
CA LEU A 11 -1.33 6.59 -3.73
C LEU A 11 -0.27 5.59 -3.24
N VAL A 12 -0.70 4.34 -3.01
CA VAL A 12 0.20 3.21 -2.76
C VAL A 12 0.44 2.51 -4.09
N ILE A 13 1.71 2.33 -4.45
CA ILE A 13 2.12 1.65 -5.67
C ILE A 13 2.53 0.22 -5.30
N GLY A 14 1.80 -0.76 -5.80
CA GLY A 14 2.11 -2.18 -5.64
C GLY A 14 3.28 -2.60 -6.54
N SER A 15 3.84 -3.77 -6.23
CA SER A 15 5.00 -4.33 -6.92
C SER A 15 4.69 -4.88 -8.33
N GLY A 16 3.41 -5.12 -8.64
CA GLY A 16 3.02 -5.83 -9.85
C GLY A 16 3.14 -7.36 -9.69
N PRO A 17 3.21 -8.12 -10.78
CA PRO A 17 3.21 -9.59 -10.75
C PRO A 17 4.41 -10.15 -9.98
N ILE A 18 4.21 -11.32 -9.36
CA ILE A 18 5.26 -12.07 -8.67
C ILE A 18 6.36 -12.48 -9.68
N ILE A 19 7.61 -12.17 -9.35
CA ILE A 19 8.82 -12.60 -10.07
C ILE A 19 9.88 -13.12 -9.09
N ILE A 20 10.89 -13.84 -9.58
CA ILE A 20 12.00 -14.29 -8.74
C ILE A 20 12.72 -13.06 -8.16
N GLY A 21 12.81 -13.00 -6.83
CA GLY A 21 13.40 -11.87 -6.10
C GLY A 21 12.44 -10.72 -5.79
N GLN A 22 11.17 -10.80 -6.22
CA GLN A 22 10.10 -9.87 -5.85
C GLN A 22 8.75 -10.61 -5.83
N ALA A 23 8.39 -11.15 -4.67
CA ALA A 23 7.24 -12.02 -4.52
C ALA A 23 6.21 -11.48 -3.52
N ALA A 24 5.55 -12.38 -2.79
CA ALA A 24 4.40 -12.08 -1.93
C ALA A 24 4.72 -11.18 -0.73
N GLU A 25 6.01 -10.94 -0.44
CA GLU A 25 6.44 -10.00 0.60
C GLU A 25 5.89 -8.59 0.37
N PHE A 26 5.70 -8.19 -0.89
CA PHE A 26 5.15 -6.88 -1.24
C PHE A 26 3.62 -6.82 -1.14
N ASP A 27 2.93 -7.93 -1.32
CA ASP A 27 1.48 -8.01 -1.11
C ASP A 27 1.17 -7.90 0.38
N TYR A 28 1.98 -8.59 1.21
CA TYR A 28 1.92 -8.50 2.66
C TYR A 28 2.23 -7.08 3.15
N ALA A 29 3.35 -6.50 2.74
CA ALA A 29 3.74 -5.15 3.15
C ALA A 29 2.76 -4.07 2.63
N GLY A 30 2.31 -4.20 1.38
CA GLY A 30 1.32 -3.31 0.77
C GLY A 30 -0.02 -3.32 1.49
N THR A 31 -0.49 -4.51 1.90
CA THR A 31 -1.69 -4.65 2.73
C THR A 31 -1.53 -4.00 4.09
N GLN A 32 -0.38 -4.20 4.76
CA GLN A 32 -0.09 -3.54 6.03
C GLN A 32 -0.07 -2.01 5.89
N ALA A 33 0.57 -1.49 4.84
CA ALA A 33 0.60 -0.06 4.56
C ALA A 33 -0.80 0.52 4.34
N CYS A 34 -1.63 -0.15 3.52
CA CYS A 34 -3.00 0.29 3.27
C CYS A 34 -3.84 0.31 4.56
N ARG A 35 -3.68 -0.71 5.43
CA ARG A 35 -4.37 -0.78 6.72
C ARG A 35 -3.93 0.33 7.66
N ALA A 36 -2.62 0.52 7.84
CA ALA A 36 -2.07 1.54 8.72
C ALA A 36 -2.52 2.95 8.29
N LEU A 37 -2.45 3.27 7.00
CA LEU A 37 -2.92 4.56 6.48
C LEU A 37 -4.43 4.77 6.71
N LYS A 38 -5.23 3.72 6.52
CA LYS A 38 -6.68 3.78 6.72
C LYS A 38 -7.08 3.93 8.19
N GLU A 39 -6.37 3.28 9.12
CA GLU A 39 -6.56 3.42 10.58
C GLU A 39 -6.32 4.86 11.05
N GLU A 40 -5.44 5.57 10.35
CA GLU A 40 -5.13 6.99 10.58
C GLU A 40 -6.08 7.96 9.84
N GLY A 41 -7.14 7.45 9.21
CA GLY A 41 -8.14 8.25 8.51
C GLY A 41 -7.69 8.81 7.15
N ILE A 42 -6.59 8.33 6.60
CA ILE A 42 -6.06 8.76 5.31
C ILE A 42 -6.73 7.96 4.18
N GLU A 43 -7.21 8.64 3.14
CA GLU A 43 -7.75 7.97 1.97
C GLU A 43 -6.62 7.28 1.18
N VAL A 44 -6.79 6.00 0.87
CA VAL A 44 -5.79 5.20 0.15
C VAL A 44 -6.31 4.82 -1.23
N VAL A 45 -5.51 5.08 -2.26
CA VAL A 45 -5.67 4.51 -3.61
C VAL A 45 -4.52 3.54 -3.81
N LEU A 46 -4.83 2.29 -4.16
CA LEU A 46 -3.82 1.28 -4.49
C LEU A 46 -3.78 1.09 -6.01
N LEU A 47 -2.58 1.17 -6.61
CA LEU A 47 -2.33 0.75 -7.98
C LEU A 47 -1.48 -0.51 -7.96
N ASN A 48 -2.07 -1.65 -8.33
CA ASN A 48 -1.34 -2.90 -8.50
C ASN A 48 -1.88 -3.64 -9.72
N SER A 49 -1.00 -4.10 -10.60
CA SER A 49 -1.40 -4.88 -11.78
C SER A 49 -1.49 -6.38 -11.50
N ASN A 50 -1.02 -6.84 -10.34
CA ASN A 50 -1.21 -8.23 -9.90
C ASN A 50 -2.63 -8.39 -9.33
N PRO A 51 -3.51 -9.20 -9.95
CA PRO A 51 -4.86 -9.42 -9.44
C PRO A 51 -4.91 -10.42 -8.28
N ALA A 52 -3.82 -11.13 -8.00
CA ALA A 52 -3.74 -12.18 -6.97
C ALA A 52 -3.06 -11.67 -5.69
N THR A 53 -3.50 -10.51 -5.20
CA THR A 53 -2.93 -9.80 -4.04
C THR A 53 -3.99 -9.50 -2.99
#